data_AF-A0A7Y2YP75-F1
#
_entry.id   AF-A0A7Y2YP75-F1
#
_cell.length_a   1.000
_cell.length_b   1.000
_cell.length_c   1.000
_cell.angle_alpha   90.00
_cell.angle_beta   90.00
_cell.angle_gamma   90.00
#
_symmetry.space_group_name_H-M   'P 1'
#
loop_
_entity.id
_entity.type
_entity.pdbx_description
1 polymer ?
#
loop_
_entity_poly.entity_id
_entity_poly.type
_entity_poly.pdbx_seq_one_letter_code
_entity_poly.pdbx_strand_id
1 'polypeptide(L)' 'MPVVASKYKAPYVFRNGFVSTVYSGLFRKVPGVTQQRERITLSDGDFLDLD' A
#
# COMPACT_ATOMS: atom_id res chain seq x y z
N MET A 1 -1.12 17.37 -27.52
CA MET A 1 -0.99 17.94 -26.15
C MET A 1 0.41 18.53 -26.02
N PRO A 2 0.59 19.72 -25.42
CA PRO A 2 1.92 20.27 -25.22
C PRO A 2 2.69 19.43 -24.20
N VAL A 3 3.96 19.11 -24.51
CA VAL A 3 4.87 18.43 -23.59
C VAL A 3 5.48 19.47 -22.67
N VAL A 4 5.12 19.46 -21.39
CA VAL A 4 5.68 20.36 -20.38
C VAL A 4 6.89 19.70 -19.74
N ALA A 5 8.03 20.40 -19.74
CA ALA A 5 9.23 19.90 -19.07
C ALA A 5 9.05 19.92 -17.55
N SER A 6 9.23 18.76 -16.91
CA SER A 6 9.18 18.64 -15.45
C SER A 6 10.46 19.15 -14.80
N LYS A 7 10.33 20.00 -13.79
CA LYS A 7 11.44 20.42 -12.90
C LYS A 7 11.60 19.49 -11.69
N TYR A 8 10.78 18.44 -11.57
CA TYR A 8 10.78 17.56 -10.43
C TYR A 8 12.07 16.72 -10.36
N LYS A 9 12.70 16.70 -9.19
CA LYS A 9 13.81 15.80 -8.88
C LYS A 9 13.38 14.89 -7.74
N ALA A 10 13.20 13.61 -8.03
CA ALA A 10 12.85 12.64 -7.01
C ALA A 10 13.95 12.55 -5.93
N PRO A 11 13.58 12.41 -4.64
CA PRO A 11 14.52 12.08 -3.58
C PRO A 11 15.32 10.82 -3.94
N TYR A 12 16.57 10.73 -3.48
CA TYR A 12 17.55 9.77 -3.98
C TYR A 12 17.03 8.32 -4.06
N VAL A 13 16.39 7.84 -2.99
CA VAL A 13 15.84 6.48 -2.89
C VAL A 13 14.66 6.24 -3.84
N PHE A 14 13.87 7.28 -4.14
CA PHE A 14 12.69 7.20 -5.01
C PHE A 14 12.98 7.45 -6.49
N ARG A 15 14.25 7.57 -6.89
CA ARG A 15 14.65 7.58 -8.31
C ARG A 15 14.53 6.20 -8.95
N ASN A 16 14.56 5.13 -8.16
CA ASN A 16 14.27 3.79 -8.61
C ASN A 16 12.75 3.58 -8.67
N GLY A 17 12.21 3.29 -9.85
CA GLY A 17 10.78 3.12 -10.07
C GLY A 17 10.15 1.96 -9.27
N PHE A 18 10.91 0.89 -9.01
CA PHE A 18 10.44 -0.20 -8.16
C PHE A 18 10.21 0.29 -6.73
N VAL A 19 11.20 0.98 -6.15
CA VAL A 19 11.12 1.50 -4.78
C VAL A 19 9.98 2.51 -4.65
N SER A 20 9.83 3.42 -5.64
CA SER A 20 8.72 4.37 -5.66
C SER A 20 7.34 3.72 -5.69
N THR A 21 7.23 2.51 -6.25
CA THR A 21 5.97 1.78 -6.35
C THR A 21 5.66 1.01 -5.07
N VAL A 22 6.62 0.22 -4.58
CA VAL A 22 6.35 -0.76 -3.50
C VAL A 22 6.44 -0.18 -2.10
N TYR A 23 7.08 0.98 -1.91
CA TYR A 23 7.32 1.56 -0.58
C TYR A 23 6.05 1.70 0.26
N SER A 24 4.97 2.18 -0.35
CA SER A 24 3.70 2.41 0.34
C SER A 24 3.01 1.13 0.81
N GLY A 25 3.20 0.01 0.09
CA GLY A 25 2.58 -1.28 0.43
C GLY A 25 3.40 -2.08 1.43
N LEU A 26 4.72 -1.95 1.40
CA LEU A 26 5.62 -2.75 2.24
C LEU A 26 6.02 -2.06 3.55
N PHE A 27 6.18 -0.73 3.54
CA PHE A 27 6.83 -0.03 4.65
C PHE A 27 5.97 1.07 5.28
N ARG A 28 5.13 1.75 4.50
CA ARG A 28 4.31 2.85 5.02
C ARG A 28 3.20 2.31 5.93
N LYS A 29 3.31 2.57 7.23
CA LYS A 29 2.21 2.39 8.20
C LYS A 29 1.45 3.70 8.36
N VAL A 30 0.12 3.64 8.39
CA VAL A 30 -0.74 4.83 8.58
C VAL A 30 -1.11 4.94 10.06
N PRO A 31 -0.63 5.96 10.79
CA PRO A 31 -0.99 6.14 12.19
C PRO A 31 -2.48 6.47 12.32
N GLY A 32 -3.14 5.90 13.33
CA GLY A 32 -4.57 6.13 13.60
C GLY A 32 -5.54 5.21 12.83
N VAL A 33 -5.05 4.46 11.83
CA VAL A 33 -5.85 3.40 11.19
C VAL A 33 -5.63 2.10 11.97
N THR A 34 -6.63 1.71 12.75
CA THR A 34 -6.63 0.42 13.44
C THR A 34 -7.28 -0.60 12.50
N GLN A 35 -6.46 -1.43 11.86
CA GLN A 35 -6.97 -2.56 11.09
C GLN A 35 -7.47 -3.62 12.07
N GLN A 36 -8.76 -3.94 12.01
CA GLN A 36 -9.35 -5.02 12.80
C GLN A 36 -9.61 -6.19 11.87
N ARG A 37 -8.90 -7.29 12.13
CA ARG A 37 -9.09 -8.53 11.39
C ARG A 37 -10.00 -9.44 12.18
N GLU A 38 -11.12 -9.82 11.58
CA GLU A 38 -12.08 -10.73 12.19
C GLU A 38 -12.15 -12.02 11.38
N ARG A 39 -12.14 -13.16 12.07
CA ARG A 39 -12.34 -14.47 11.46
C ARG A 39 -13.66 -15.05 11.94
N ILE A 40 -14.54 -15.36 11.01
CA ILE A 40 -15.82 -16.01 11.27
C ILE A 40 -15.70 -17.47 10.87
N THR A 41 -15.84 -18.39 11.82
CA THR A 41 -15.96 -19.83 11.53
C THR A 41 -17.41 -20.17 11.19
N LEU A 42 -17.61 -20.84 10.06
CA LEU A 42 -18.93 -21.23 9.56
C LEU A 42 -19.32 -22.60 10.10
N SER A 43 -20.63 -22.89 10.08
CA SER A 43 -21.20 -24.12 10.66
C SER A 43 -20.82 -25.40 9.89
N ASP A 44 -20.39 -25.26 8.64
CA ASP A 44 -19.87 -26.33 7.78
C ASP A 44 -18.36 -26.60 8.00
N GLY A 45 -17.71 -25.84 8.88
CA GLY A 45 -16.28 -25.95 9.18
C GLY A 45 -15.39 -25.06 8.31
N ASP A 46 -15.97 -24.26 7.40
CA ASP A 46 -15.24 -23.25 6.65
C ASP A 46 -15.00 -21.98 7.48
N PHE A 47 -14.29 -21.01 6.91
CA PHE A 47 -14.07 -19.72 7.55
C PHE A 47 -14.08 -18.55 6.55
N LEU A 48 -14.43 -17.38 7.06
CA LEU A 48 -14.36 -16.10 6.35
C LEU A 48 -13.42 -15.16 7.12
N ASP A 49 -12.40 -14.64 6.44
CA ASP A 49 -11.51 -13.60 6.97
C ASP A 49 -11.98 -12.23 6.49
N LEU A 50 -12.31 -11.34 7.43
CA LEU A 50 -12.63 -9.94 7.21
C LEU A 50 -11.44 -9.10 7.69
N ASP A 51 -10.92 -8.23 6.82
CA ASP A 51 -9.77 -7.36 7.06
C ASP A 51 -10.15 -5.87 7.17
#